data_AF-A0A1V5Z8A8-F1
#
_entry.id   AF-A0A1V5Z8A8-F1
#
_cell.length_a   1.000
_cell.length_b   1.000
_cell.length_c   1.000
_cell.angle_alpha   90.00
_cell.angle_beta   90.00
_cell.angle_gamma   90.00
#
_symmetry.space_group_name_H-M   'P 1'
#
loop_
_entity.id
_entity.type
_entity.pdbx_description
1 polymer ?
#
loop_
_entity_poly.entity_id
_entity_poly.type
_entity_poly.pdbx_seq_one_letter_code
_entity_poly.pdbx_strand_id
1 'polypeptide(L)'
;MIPHDVFMKLFKALPELALRLATVFARRLKTSIKKERIQTHHRELQGSLEYFDLATIIQTLLSSDERTGVLTVTDEQQEPVADLYFEAGTMRYARWRQLLGEEAFYQLFQTENKKGSFSFKEGKFPEGFDQRAEVSVPGMSLLFEAARLSDELKLLKEQIPDPGKVFKPKVDALEWTDDDNRTLANGIWNMLRRGASVTELTENLPRSEYAIYAVLSEMLKSGQIE
;
A
#
# COMPACT_ATOMS: atom_id res chain seq x y z
N MET A 1 -18.26 20.83 -41.54
CA MET A 1 -17.56 21.25 -40.31
C MET A 1 -18.32 22.43 -39.75
N ILE A 2 -18.75 22.40 -38.48
CA ILE A 2 -19.54 23.51 -37.90
C ILE A 2 -18.59 24.71 -37.70
N PRO A 3 -18.95 25.93 -38.13
CA PRO A 3 -18.13 27.13 -37.89
C PRO A 3 -17.93 27.37 -36.39
N HIS A 4 -16.73 27.81 -35.99
CA HIS A 4 -16.36 27.99 -34.58
C HIS A 4 -17.36 28.86 -33.81
N ASP A 5 -17.82 29.95 -34.41
CA ASP A 5 -18.74 30.89 -33.77
C ASP A 5 -20.14 30.29 -33.54
N VAL A 6 -20.58 29.43 -34.47
CA VAL A 6 -21.86 28.71 -34.37
C VAL A 6 -21.77 27.63 -33.29
N PHE A 7 -20.63 26.94 -33.21
CA PHE A 7 -20.35 25.97 -32.16
C PHE A 7 -20.35 26.61 -30.76
N MET A 8 -19.67 27.75 -30.60
CA MET A 8 -19.61 28.46 -29.32
C MET A 8 -20.98 29.01 -28.87
N LYS A 9 -21.82 29.45 -29.81
CA LYS A 9 -23.21 29.84 -29.51
C LYS A 9 -24.06 28.66 -29.06
N LEU A 10 -23.98 27.52 -29.75
CA LEU A 10 -24.67 26.28 -29.37
C LEU A 10 -24.21 25.75 -28.00
N PHE A 11 -22.91 25.83 -27.73
CA PHE A 11 -22.30 25.42 -26.46
C PHE A 11 -22.82 26.26 -25.28
N LYS A 12 -22.99 27.58 -25.47
CA LYS A 12 -23.55 28.48 -24.44
C LYS A 12 -25.06 28.33 -24.28
N ALA A 13 -25.78 28.01 -25.36
CA ALA A 13 -27.23 27.91 -25.34
C ALA A 13 -27.77 26.60 -24.77
N LEU A 14 -26.97 25.52 -24.79
CA LEU A 14 -27.39 24.17 -24.40
C LEU A 14 -26.44 23.56 -23.35
N PRO A 15 -26.68 23.78 -22.05
CA PRO A 15 -25.83 23.26 -20.97
C PRO A 15 -25.68 21.74 -20.98
N GLU A 16 -26.72 21.02 -21.40
CA GLU A 16 -26.72 19.55 -21.50
C GLU A 16 -25.76 19.05 -22.59
N LEU A 17 -25.61 19.81 -23.69
CA LEU A 17 -24.65 19.49 -24.74
C LEU A 17 -23.21 19.64 -24.23
N ALA A 18 -22.94 20.70 -23.47
CA ALA A 18 -21.64 20.93 -22.85
C ALA A 18 -21.28 19.79 -21.87
N LEU A 19 -22.23 19.36 -21.04
CA LEU A 19 -22.02 18.25 -20.08
C LEU A 19 -21.77 16.92 -20.79
N ARG A 20 -22.52 16.61 -21.85
CA ARG A 20 -22.30 15.39 -22.65
C ARG A 20 -20.95 15.42 -23.37
N LEU A 21 -20.56 16.56 -23.92
CA LEU A 21 -19.25 16.73 -24.55
C LEU A 21 -18.12 16.58 -23.53
N ALA A 22 -18.22 17.22 -22.36
CA ALA A 22 -17.26 17.05 -21.27
C ALA A 22 -17.13 15.59 -20.84
N THR A 23 -18.25 14.86 -20.75
CA THR A 23 -18.25 13.43 -20.42
C THR A 23 -17.58 12.58 -21.52
N VAL A 24 -17.86 12.87 -22.79
CA VAL A 24 -17.23 12.18 -23.94
C VAL A 24 -15.73 12.50 -23.99
N PHE A 25 -15.32 13.75 -23.76
CA PHE A 25 -13.92 14.14 -23.68
C PHE A 25 -13.22 13.50 -22.49
N ALA A 26 -13.82 13.47 -21.30
CA ALA A 26 -13.27 12.79 -20.13
C ALA A 26 -13.09 11.28 -20.38
N ARG A 27 -14.07 10.62 -21.01
CA ARG A 27 -13.94 9.21 -21.43
C ARG A 27 -12.87 9.01 -22.48
N ARG A 28 -12.77 9.90 -23.47
CA ARG A 28 -11.74 9.84 -24.52
C ARG A 28 -10.35 10.12 -23.97
N LEU A 29 -10.18 11.09 -23.06
CA LEU A 29 -8.93 11.32 -22.33
C LEU A 29 -8.57 10.09 -21.50
N LYS A 30 -9.49 9.52 -20.72
CA LYS A 30 -9.23 8.28 -19.96
C LYS A 30 -8.77 7.14 -20.87
N THR A 31 -9.35 7.03 -22.08
CA THR A 31 -8.98 6.02 -23.07
C THR A 31 -7.66 6.32 -23.77
N SER A 32 -7.38 7.59 -24.11
CA SER A 32 -6.13 8.02 -24.73
C SER A 32 -4.97 7.96 -23.75
N ILE A 33 -5.14 8.35 -22.48
CA ILE A 33 -4.16 8.13 -21.40
C ILE A 33 -3.86 6.63 -21.24
N LYS A 34 -4.88 5.77 -21.34
CA LYS A 34 -4.68 4.31 -21.30
C LYS A 34 -3.91 3.78 -22.53
N LYS A 35 -4.01 4.44 -23.68
CA LYS A 35 -3.35 4.05 -24.94
C LYS A 35 -1.96 4.69 -25.14
N GLU A 36 -1.73 5.92 -24.70
CA GLU A 36 -0.40 6.55 -24.67
C GLU A 36 0.54 5.83 -23.69
N ARG A 37 0.00 5.27 -22.60
CA ARG A 37 0.70 4.32 -21.72
C ARG A 37 1.19 3.05 -22.44
N ILE A 38 0.65 2.70 -23.61
CA ILE A 38 1.02 1.48 -24.36
C ILE A 38 2.08 1.80 -25.44
N GLN A 39 2.31 3.08 -25.79
CA GLN A 39 3.14 3.46 -26.93
C GLN A 39 4.50 4.08 -26.59
N THR A 40 4.78 4.36 -25.31
CA THR A 40 6.13 4.75 -24.89
C THR A 40 6.97 3.50 -24.66
N HIS A 41 7.64 3.04 -25.72
CA HIS A 41 8.72 2.06 -25.67
C HIS A 41 9.83 2.55 -24.73
N HIS A 42 9.73 2.24 -23.44
CA HIS A 42 10.82 1.95 -22.52
C HIS A 42 10.45 0.63 -21.82
N ARG A 43 11.43 -0.08 -21.27
CA ARG A 43 11.31 -1.49 -20.87
C ARG A 43 10.40 -1.63 -19.64
N GLU A 44 9.09 -1.68 -19.84
CA GLU A 44 8.13 -1.94 -18.75
C GLU A 44 8.34 -3.36 -18.22
N LEU A 45 8.81 -3.49 -16.97
CA LEU A 45 8.81 -4.77 -16.25
C LEU A 45 7.40 -4.99 -15.74
N GLN A 46 6.68 -5.92 -16.36
CA GLN A 46 5.34 -6.30 -15.95
C GLN A 46 5.20 -7.82 -15.94
N GLY A 47 4.32 -8.34 -15.08
CA GLY A 47 4.08 -9.76 -14.97
C GLY A 47 3.11 -10.13 -13.85
N SER A 48 2.88 -11.42 -13.70
CA SER A 48 2.06 -11.99 -12.62
C SER A 48 2.95 -12.37 -11.45
N LEU A 49 2.51 -12.04 -10.23
CA LEU A 49 3.16 -12.45 -8.98
C LEU A 49 2.97 -13.97 -8.70
N GLU A 50 2.18 -14.65 -9.52
CA GLU A 50 2.08 -16.12 -9.49
C GLU A 50 3.36 -16.78 -10.02
N TYR A 51 4.04 -16.14 -10.98
CA TYR A 51 5.23 -16.69 -11.65
C TYR A 51 6.52 -16.00 -11.24
N PHE A 52 6.44 -14.77 -10.73
CA PHE A 52 7.58 -13.97 -10.34
C PHE A 52 7.50 -13.61 -8.86
N ASP A 53 8.57 -13.88 -8.14
CA ASP A 53 8.70 -13.49 -6.75
C ASP A 53 8.91 -11.97 -6.61
N LEU A 54 8.10 -11.33 -5.78
CA LEU A 54 8.14 -9.87 -5.56
C LEU A 54 9.49 -9.43 -5.00
N ALA A 55 10.12 -10.23 -4.11
CA ALA A 55 11.42 -9.89 -3.56
C ALA A 55 12.48 -9.84 -4.68
N THR A 56 12.47 -10.81 -5.58
CA THR A 56 13.39 -10.87 -6.74
C THR A 56 13.20 -9.67 -7.68
N ILE A 57 11.96 -9.26 -7.92
CA ILE A 57 11.66 -8.07 -8.74
C ILE A 57 12.25 -6.82 -8.08
N ILE A 58 11.97 -6.61 -6.78
CA ILE A 58 12.47 -5.46 -6.02
C ILE A 58 14.01 -5.48 -5.99
N GLN A 59 14.64 -6.62 -5.74
CA GLN A 59 16.11 -6.77 -5.78
C GLN A 59 16.69 -6.36 -7.14
N THR A 60 16.02 -6.74 -8.23
CA THR A 60 16.45 -6.38 -9.59
C THR A 60 16.36 -4.86 -9.82
N LEU A 61 15.36 -4.20 -9.24
CA LEU A 61 15.22 -2.74 -9.30
C LEU A 61 16.27 -2.03 -8.42
N LEU A 62 16.57 -2.58 -7.24
CA LEU A 62 17.58 -2.03 -6.33
C LEU A 62 19.02 -2.20 -6.85
N SER A 63 19.29 -3.24 -7.65
CA SER A 63 20.64 -3.55 -8.15
C SER A 63 21.02 -2.74 -9.40
N SER A 64 20.12 -1.88 -9.91
CA SER A 64 20.32 -1.13 -11.14
C SER A 64 20.25 0.36 -10.84
N ASP A 65 21.42 0.99 -10.82
CA ASP A 65 21.61 2.41 -10.47
C ASP A 65 20.90 3.38 -11.45
N GLU A 66 20.44 2.88 -12.60
CA GLU A 66 19.75 3.67 -13.63
C GLU A 66 18.22 3.61 -13.52
N ARG A 67 17.64 2.75 -12.66
CA ARG A 67 16.19 2.54 -12.63
C ARG A 67 15.50 3.53 -11.71
N THR A 68 14.83 4.49 -12.32
CA THR A 68 13.97 5.48 -11.66
C THR A 68 12.54 5.33 -12.13
N GLY A 69 11.61 5.08 -11.22
CA GLY A 69 10.23 4.82 -11.59
C GLY A 69 9.38 4.25 -10.46
N VAL A 70 8.13 3.96 -10.79
CA VAL A 70 7.13 3.44 -9.85
C VAL A 70 6.86 1.97 -10.16
N LEU A 71 7.04 1.10 -9.16
CA LEU A 71 6.52 -0.26 -9.16
C LEU A 71 5.13 -0.26 -8.53
N THR A 72 4.11 -0.53 -9.33
CA THR A 72 2.74 -0.73 -8.86
C THR A 72 2.45 -2.22 -8.74
N VAL A 73 1.88 -2.62 -7.61
CA VAL A 73 1.35 -3.97 -7.37
C VAL A 73 -0.17 -3.91 -7.37
N THR A 74 -0.80 -4.80 -8.11
CA THR A 74 -2.25 -4.96 -8.18
C THR A 74 -2.68 -6.32 -7.63
N ASP A 75 -3.91 -6.39 -7.12
CA ASP A 75 -4.52 -7.66 -6.72
C ASP A 75 -5.08 -8.47 -7.90
N GLU A 76 -5.74 -9.59 -7.62
CA GLU A 76 -6.42 -10.44 -8.61
C GLU A 76 -7.43 -9.67 -9.47
N GLN A 77 -8.05 -8.62 -8.92
CA GLN A 77 -9.06 -7.80 -9.57
C GLN A 77 -8.44 -6.66 -10.41
N GLN A 78 -7.10 -6.61 -10.48
CA GLN A 78 -6.33 -5.55 -11.13
C GLN A 78 -6.49 -4.17 -10.45
N GLU A 79 -6.92 -4.14 -9.20
CA GLU A 79 -6.96 -2.91 -8.40
C GLU A 79 -5.59 -2.65 -7.77
N PRO A 80 -5.07 -1.41 -7.81
CA PRO A 80 -3.77 -1.08 -7.25
C PRO A 80 -3.81 -1.19 -5.72
N VAL A 81 -2.99 -2.08 -5.18
CA VAL A 81 -2.87 -2.25 -3.73
C VAL A 81 -1.66 -1.49 -3.20
N ALA A 82 -0.55 -1.45 -3.93
CA ALA A 82 0.67 -0.82 -3.46
C ALA A 82 1.46 -0.13 -4.56
N ASP A 83 2.24 0.87 -4.15
CA ASP A 83 3.16 1.61 -5.00
C ASP A 83 4.49 1.80 -4.28
N LEU A 84 5.58 1.45 -4.96
CA LEU A 84 6.95 1.68 -4.51
C LEU A 84 7.64 2.60 -5.52
N TYR A 85 8.31 3.64 -5.04
CA TYR A 85 9.11 4.51 -5.91
C TYR A 85 10.60 4.27 -5.70
N PHE A 86 11.29 4.13 -6.82
CA PHE A 86 12.73 3.99 -6.91
C PHE A 86 13.32 5.23 -7.59
N GLU A 87 14.40 5.74 -7.03
CA GLU A 87 15.19 6.84 -7.57
C GLU A 87 16.65 6.39 -7.62
N ALA A 88 17.20 6.27 -8.83
CA ALA A 88 18.57 5.80 -9.06
C ALA A 88 18.92 4.53 -8.27
N GLY A 89 18.06 3.50 -8.35
CA GLY A 89 18.25 2.23 -7.62
C GLY A 89 17.98 2.29 -6.11
N THR A 90 17.64 3.46 -5.56
CA THR A 90 17.28 3.62 -4.14
C THR A 90 15.78 3.67 -3.98
N MET A 91 15.22 2.89 -3.05
CA MET A 91 13.81 3.00 -2.70
C MET A 91 13.57 4.23 -1.83
N ARG A 92 12.69 5.13 -2.27
CA ARG A 92 12.41 6.41 -1.60
C ARG A 92 10.97 6.53 -1.12
N TYR A 93 10.08 5.68 -1.62
CA TYR A 93 8.66 5.68 -1.26
C TYR A 93 8.12 4.27 -1.18
N ALA A 94 7.24 4.05 -0.21
CA ALA A 94 6.39 2.89 -0.17
C ALA A 94 4.99 3.28 0.31
N ARG A 95 3.98 2.77 -0.38
CA ARG A 95 2.58 2.87 0.02
C ARG A 95 1.90 1.54 -0.19
N TRP A 96 1.06 1.17 0.77
CA TRP A 96 0.08 0.12 0.60
C TRP A 96 -1.25 0.56 1.18
N ARG A 97 -2.25 0.78 0.32
CA ARG A 97 -3.57 1.26 0.73
C ARG A 97 -3.41 2.52 1.60
N GLN A 98 -3.65 2.41 2.91
CA GLN A 98 -3.54 3.50 3.89
C GLN A 98 -2.18 3.52 4.62
N LEU A 99 -1.38 2.47 4.50
CA LEU A 99 -0.06 2.38 5.10
C LEU A 99 0.96 3.09 4.22
N LEU A 100 1.93 3.69 4.90
CA LEU A 100 2.95 4.55 4.32
C LEU A 100 4.34 4.14 4.83
N GLY A 101 5.36 4.36 4.02
CA GLY A 101 6.76 4.18 4.38
C GLY A 101 7.11 2.72 4.63
N GLU A 102 7.98 2.50 5.61
CA GLU A 102 8.55 1.17 5.92
C GLU A 102 7.45 0.18 6.34
N GLU A 103 6.44 0.62 7.08
CA GLU A 103 5.27 -0.20 7.45
C GLU A 103 4.51 -0.71 6.21
N ALA A 104 4.33 0.14 5.19
CA ALA A 104 3.72 -0.29 3.94
C ALA A 104 4.55 -1.35 3.23
N PHE A 105 5.87 -1.18 3.25
CA PHE A 105 6.79 -2.13 2.66
C PHE A 105 6.77 -3.48 3.37
N TYR A 106 6.83 -3.51 4.70
CA TYR A 106 6.79 -4.76 5.47
C TYR A 106 5.49 -5.49 5.26
N GLN A 107 4.38 -4.74 5.29
CA GLN A 107 3.08 -5.29 5.07
C GLN A 107 3.12 -6.04 3.71
N LEU A 108 3.69 -5.50 2.61
CA LEU A 108 3.60 -6.14 1.28
C LEU A 108 3.96 -7.64 1.25
N PHE A 109 4.87 -8.06 2.14
CA PHE A 109 5.34 -9.45 2.26
C PHE A 109 4.56 -10.30 3.27
N GLN A 110 3.63 -9.70 4.01
CA GLN A 110 2.81 -10.32 5.04
C GLN A 110 1.44 -10.77 4.50
N THR A 111 0.94 -10.18 3.41
CA THR A 111 -0.30 -10.67 2.78
C THR A 111 0.00 -11.84 1.84
N GLU A 112 -0.86 -12.85 1.93
CA GLU A 112 -0.77 -14.10 1.16
C GLU A 112 -1.17 -13.94 -0.33
N ASN A 113 -1.15 -12.71 -0.87
CA ASN A 113 -1.61 -12.39 -2.22
C ASN A 113 -0.59 -12.81 -3.28
N LYS A 114 -0.45 -14.13 -3.48
CA LYS A 114 0.35 -14.74 -4.55
C LYS A 114 -0.24 -14.56 -5.95
N LYS A 115 -1.43 -13.98 -6.06
CA LYS A 115 -2.23 -13.94 -7.29
C LYS A 115 -2.47 -12.52 -7.82
N GLY A 116 -1.52 -11.62 -7.56
CA GLY A 116 -1.53 -10.26 -8.09
C GLY A 116 -0.76 -10.10 -9.39
N SER A 117 -0.69 -8.87 -9.89
CA SER A 117 0.23 -8.50 -10.98
C SER A 117 1.11 -7.34 -10.53
N PHE A 118 2.23 -7.15 -11.23
CA PHE A 118 3.11 -6.00 -11.02
C PHE A 118 3.35 -5.28 -12.34
N SER A 119 3.59 -3.97 -12.26
CA SER A 119 4.08 -3.17 -13.39
C SER A 119 5.04 -2.11 -12.88
N PHE A 120 6.25 -2.06 -13.44
CA PHE A 120 7.20 -1.00 -13.24
C PHE A 120 7.15 -0.03 -14.41
N LYS A 121 6.97 1.24 -14.09
CA LYS A 121 6.96 2.33 -15.07
C LYS A 121 8.07 3.30 -14.75
N GLU A 122 9.00 3.41 -15.68
CA GLU A 122 10.02 4.45 -15.64
C GLU A 122 9.34 5.82 -15.68
N GLY A 123 9.79 6.72 -14.81
CA GLY A 123 9.13 8.00 -14.68
C GLY A 123 9.57 8.79 -13.48
N LYS A 124 9.14 10.05 -13.48
CA LYS A 124 9.37 10.95 -12.37
C LYS A 124 8.46 10.61 -11.21
N PHE A 125 8.90 11.04 -10.04
CA PHE A 125 8.17 10.97 -8.79
C PHE A 125 6.70 11.37 -8.94
N PRO A 126 5.74 10.64 -8.35
CA PRO A 126 4.33 11.01 -8.40
C PRO A 126 4.12 12.43 -7.83
N GLU A 127 3.44 13.30 -8.60
CA GLU A 127 3.03 14.62 -8.10
C GLU A 127 2.06 14.44 -6.91
N GLY A 128 2.33 15.10 -5.79
CA GLY A 128 1.50 14.99 -4.56
C GLY A 128 2.02 14.00 -3.51
N PHE A 129 3.33 13.77 -3.47
CA PHE A 129 4.00 12.94 -2.47
C PHE A 129 3.58 13.27 -1.03
N ASP A 130 3.15 12.23 -0.31
CA ASP A 130 3.02 12.29 1.15
C ASP A 130 4.38 12.03 1.78
N GLN A 131 4.96 13.04 2.43
CA GLN A 131 6.27 12.93 3.10
C GLN A 131 6.31 11.81 4.13
N ARG A 132 5.18 11.41 4.71
CA ARG A 132 5.09 10.30 5.67
C ARG A 132 5.37 8.93 5.06
N ALA A 133 5.38 8.84 3.74
CA ALA A 133 5.69 7.62 3.01
C ALA A 133 7.13 7.56 2.50
N GLU A 134 7.97 8.55 2.87
CA GLU A 134 9.39 8.49 2.60
C GLU A 134 10.02 7.27 3.31
N VAL A 135 10.88 6.59 2.57
CA VAL A 135 11.64 5.45 3.06
C VAL A 135 13.07 5.90 3.31
N SER A 136 13.53 5.71 4.54
CA SER A 136 14.86 6.13 4.98
C SER A 136 15.87 5.00 4.98
N VAL A 137 15.40 3.78 5.25
CA VAL A 137 16.23 2.57 5.33
C VAL A 137 16.62 2.09 3.93
N PRO A 138 17.88 1.63 3.74
CA PRO A 138 18.31 1.03 2.48
C PRO A 138 17.42 -0.13 2.02
N GLY A 139 17.10 -0.19 0.73
CA GLY A 139 16.13 -1.16 0.20
C GLY A 139 16.47 -2.63 0.45
N MET A 140 17.76 -3.00 0.42
CA MET A 140 18.18 -4.38 0.76
C MET A 140 17.94 -4.72 2.23
N SER A 141 18.20 -3.77 3.14
CA SER A 141 17.90 -3.96 4.57
C SER A 141 16.40 -4.15 4.79
N LEU A 142 15.56 -3.40 4.08
CA LEU A 142 14.11 -3.56 4.13
C LEU A 142 13.64 -4.93 3.65
N LEU A 143 14.24 -5.48 2.59
CA LEU A 143 13.92 -6.82 2.12
C LEU A 143 14.24 -7.90 3.15
N PHE A 144 15.42 -7.84 3.77
CA PHE A 144 15.79 -8.79 4.82
C PHE A 144 14.86 -8.69 6.03
N GLU A 145 14.54 -7.45 6.43
CA GLU A 145 13.62 -7.22 7.55
C GLU A 145 12.22 -7.72 7.22
N ALA A 146 11.68 -7.39 6.04
CA ALA A 146 10.36 -7.87 5.61
C ALA A 146 10.26 -9.40 5.59
N ALA A 147 11.32 -10.10 5.16
CA ALA A 147 11.38 -11.56 5.21
C ALA A 147 11.34 -12.08 6.66
N ARG A 148 12.16 -11.51 7.54
CA ARG A 148 12.18 -11.86 8.98
C ARG A 148 10.80 -11.66 9.61
N LEU A 149 10.20 -10.49 9.42
CA LEU A 149 8.89 -10.13 9.97
C LEU A 149 7.76 -11.01 9.43
N SER A 150 7.81 -11.40 8.14
CA SER A 150 6.84 -12.31 7.54
C SER A 150 6.89 -13.71 8.17
N ASP A 151 8.10 -14.21 8.47
CA ASP A 151 8.27 -15.49 9.14
C ASP A 151 7.83 -15.44 10.61
N GLU A 152 8.18 -14.38 11.34
CA GLU A 152 7.73 -14.18 12.73
C GLU A 152 6.20 -14.01 12.83
N LEU A 153 5.58 -13.33 11.85
CA LEU A 153 4.12 -13.18 11.81
C LEU A 153 3.41 -14.53 11.73
N LYS A 154 3.96 -15.52 11.01
CA LYS A 154 3.37 -16.87 10.95
C LYS A 154 3.29 -17.50 12.35
N LEU A 155 4.36 -17.37 13.13
CA LEU A 155 4.41 -17.87 14.52
C LEU A 155 3.43 -17.12 15.44
N LEU A 156 3.26 -15.81 15.22
CA LEU A 156 2.28 -15.02 15.98
C LEU A 156 0.84 -15.39 15.62
N LYS A 157 0.55 -15.67 14.35
CA LYS A 157 -0.74 -16.17 13.90
C LYS A 157 -1.06 -17.57 14.44
N GLU A 158 -0.06 -18.41 14.71
CA GLU A 158 -0.29 -19.68 15.42
C GLU A 158 -0.73 -19.46 16.88
N GLN A 159 -0.25 -18.41 17.54
CA GLN A 159 -0.66 -18.05 18.91
C GLN A 159 -2.04 -17.37 18.94
N ILE A 160 -2.37 -16.60 17.91
CA ILE A 160 -3.64 -15.88 17.75
C ILE A 160 -4.27 -16.29 16.40
N PRO A 161 -4.84 -17.51 16.31
CA PRO A 161 -5.27 -18.09 15.04
C PRO A 161 -6.61 -17.56 14.54
N ASP A 162 -7.41 -16.94 15.41
CA ASP A 162 -8.72 -16.39 15.05
C ASP A 162 -8.64 -14.86 14.90
N PRO A 163 -8.63 -14.32 13.66
CA PRO A 163 -8.62 -12.88 13.41
C PRO A 163 -9.93 -12.20 13.86
N GLY A 164 -11.02 -12.95 13.99
CA GLY A 164 -12.29 -12.47 14.53
C GLY A 164 -12.31 -12.44 16.06
N LYS A 165 -11.27 -12.94 16.73
CA LYS A 165 -11.18 -12.93 18.19
C LYS A 165 -11.22 -11.50 18.70
N VAL A 166 -12.11 -11.25 19.65
CA VAL A 166 -12.19 -10.01 20.41
C VAL A 166 -11.55 -10.25 21.77
N PHE A 167 -10.45 -9.55 22.04
CA PHE A 167 -9.78 -9.61 23.33
C PHE A 167 -10.41 -8.64 24.33
N LYS A 168 -10.46 -9.06 25.60
CA LYS A 168 -10.96 -8.21 26.68
C LYS A 168 -9.82 -7.70 27.56
N PRO A 169 -9.76 -6.39 27.81
CA PRO A 169 -8.92 -5.81 28.86
C PRO A 169 -9.17 -6.45 30.22
N LYS A 170 -8.11 -6.92 30.87
CA LYS A 170 -8.15 -7.48 32.23
C LYS A 170 -7.75 -6.46 33.30
N VAL A 171 -6.97 -5.47 32.90
CA VAL A 171 -6.51 -4.36 33.75
C VAL A 171 -7.25 -3.06 33.39
N ASP A 172 -7.38 -2.14 34.35
CA ASP A 172 -8.06 -0.85 34.13
C ASP A 172 -7.23 0.11 33.27
N ALA A 173 -5.90 0.02 33.37
CA ALA A 173 -4.94 0.84 32.66
C ALA A 173 -3.85 -0.02 32.03
N LEU A 174 -3.45 0.33 30.81
CA LEU A 174 -2.35 -0.32 30.11
C LEU A 174 -1.02 -0.02 30.81
N GLU A 175 -0.29 -1.06 31.18
CA GLU A 175 1.08 -0.99 31.68
C GLU A 175 2.03 -1.39 30.54
N TRP A 176 2.80 -0.42 30.03
CA TRP A 176 3.64 -0.64 28.86
C TRP A 176 5.02 0.00 29.04
N THR A 177 6.07 -0.80 28.87
CA THR A 177 7.46 -0.40 29.15
C THR A 177 8.27 -0.07 27.91
N ASP A 178 7.88 -0.56 26.74
CA ASP A 178 8.54 -0.26 25.48
C ASP A 178 8.04 1.08 24.92
N ASP A 179 8.90 2.09 24.96
CA ASP A 179 8.55 3.43 24.50
C ASP A 179 8.41 3.51 22.96
N ASP A 180 9.05 2.63 22.20
CA ASP A 180 9.07 2.68 20.72
C ASP A 180 7.70 2.35 20.12
N ASN A 181 7.03 1.33 20.67
CA ASN A 181 5.70 0.90 20.24
C ASN A 181 4.57 1.36 21.17
N ARG A 182 4.86 2.16 22.21
CA ARG A 182 3.87 2.64 23.19
C ARG A 182 2.65 3.32 22.58
N THR A 183 2.84 4.09 21.51
CA THR A 183 1.73 4.76 20.80
C THR A 183 0.81 3.74 20.15
N LEU A 184 1.38 2.69 19.54
CA LEU A 184 0.63 1.59 18.95
C LEU A 184 -0.10 0.78 20.03
N ALA A 185 0.59 0.45 21.12
CA ALA A 185 -0.01 -0.27 22.25
C ALA A 185 -1.23 0.47 22.82
N ASN A 186 -1.13 1.79 23.02
CA ASN A 186 -2.28 2.59 23.44
C ASN A 186 -3.42 2.60 22.40
N GLY A 187 -3.07 2.66 21.10
CA GLY A 187 -4.05 2.58 20.02
C GLY A 187 -4.83 1.27 20.03
N ILE A 188 -4.11 0.14 20.10
CA ILE A 188 -4.68 -1.21 20.20
C ILE A 188 -5.55 -1.33 21.45
N TRP A 189 -5.03 -0.95 22.61
CA TRP A 189 -5.75 -1.00 23.89
C TRP A 189 -7.09 -0.26 23.84
N ASN A 190 -7.11 0.96 23.30
CA ASN A 190 -8.32 1.76 23.18
C ASN A 190 -9.36 1.15 22.23
N MET A 191 -8.92 0.47 21.18
CA MET A 191 -9.81 -0.25 20.27
C MET A 191 -10.35 -1.55 20.90
N LEU A 192 -9.51 -2.32 21.59
CA LEU A 192 -9.93 -3.52 22.32
C LEU A 192 -10.98 -3.19 23.39
N ARG A 193 -10.84 -2.06 24.11
CA ARG A 193 -11.86 -1.57 25.06
C ARG A 193 -13.22 -1.31 24.40
N ARG A 194 -13.26 -1.04 23.10
CA ARG A 194 -14.48 -0.83 22.32
C ARG A 194 -15.01 -2.13 21.70
N GLY A 195 -14.36 -3.27 21.97
CA GLY A 195 -14.73 -4.58 21.44
C GLY A 195 -14.22 -4.85 20.03
N ALA A 196 -13.16 -4.16 19.59
CA ALA A 196 -12.59 -4.40 18.27
C ALA A 196 -11.95 -5.80 18.17
N SER A 197 -12.16 -6.45 17.04
CA SER A 197 -11.49 -7.69 16.62
C SER A 197 -10.08 -7.43 16.10
N VAL A 198 -9.27 -8.49 15.97
CA VAL A 198 -7.92 -8.37 15.37
C VAL A 198 -7.99 -7.85 13.93
N THR A 199 -8.98 -8.29 13.15
CA THR A 199 -9.23 -7.75 11.81
C THR A 199 -9.48 -6.24 11.81
N GLU A 200 -10.28 -5.74 12.75
CA GLU A 200 -10.52 -4.29 12.84
C GLU A 200 -9.26 -3.52 13.25
N LEU A 201 -8.38 -4.12 14.07
CA LEU A 201 -7.10 -3.51 14.40
C LEU A 201 -6.22 -3.36 13.16
N THR A 202 -6.09 -4.41 12.35
CA THR A 202 -5.25 -4.42 11.14
C THR A 202 -5.78 -3.52 10.03
N GLU A 203 -7.09 -3.28 9.99
CA GLU A 203 -7.71 -2.37 9.01
C GLU A 203 -7.65 -0.89 9.42
N ASN A 204 -7.69 -0.58 10.71
CA ASN A 204 -7.85 0.80 11.20
C ASN A 204 -6.56 1.43 11.76
N LEU A 205 -5.55 0.64 12.09
CA LEU A 205 -4.29 1.16 12.62
C LEU A 205 -3.24 1.34 11.51
N PRO A 206 -2.46 2.43 11.52
CA PRO A 206 -1.46 2.73 10.49
C PRO A 206 -0.15 1.96 10.76
N ARG A 207 -0.24 0.64 10.94
CA ARG A 207 0.87 -0.28 11.23
C ARG A 207 0.68 -1.58 10.48
N SER A 208 1.79 -2.23 10.15
CA SER A 208 1.79 -3.56 9.57
C SER A 208 1.14 -4.59 10.50
N GLU A 209 0.65 -5.66 9.91
CA GLU A 209 -0.01 -6.77 10.59
C GLU A 209 0.93 -7.39 11.63
N TYR A 210 2.21 -7.60 11.29
CA TYR A 210 3.25 -8.02 12.22
C TYR A 210 3.30 -7.12 13.46
N ALA A 211 3.41 -5.79 13.30
CA ALA A 211 3.53 -4.88 14.43
C ALA A 211 2.32 -4.96 15.37
N ILE A 212 1.12 -5.14 14.81
CA ILE A 212 -0.11 -5.30 15.57
C ILE A 212 -0.11 -6.64 16.33
N TYR A 213 0.21 -7.74 15.65
CA TYR A 213 0.27 -9.07 16.25
C TYR A 213 1.35 -9.18 17.32
N ALA A 214 2.50 -8.53 17.14
CA ALA A 214 3.59 -8.50 18.10
C ALA A 214 3.14 -7.85 19.42
N VAL A 215 2.52 -6.67 19.34
CA VAL A 215 1.97 -5.96 20.50
C VAL A 215 0.85 -6.75 21.16
N LEU A 216 -0.07 -7.35 20.38
CA LEU A 216 -1.12 -8.21 20.93
C LEU A 216 -0.55 -9.42 21.68
N SER A 217 0.46 -10.09 21.13
CA SER A 217 1.13 -11.22 21.77
C SER A 217 1.78 -10.79 23.09
N GLU A 218 2.42 -9.63 23.14
CA GLU A 218 3.02 -9.08 24.36
C GLU A 218 1.96 -8.67 25.40
N MET A 219 0.85 -8.05 25.00
CA MET A 219 -0.29 -7.77 25.88
C MET A 219 -0.89 -9.06 26.48
N LEU A 220 -0.98 -10.13 25.69
CA LEU A 220 -1.47 -11.43 26.13
C LEU A 220 -0.49 -12.09 27.12
N LYS A 221 0.81 -12.07 26.82
CA LYS A 221 1.87 -12.62 27.68
C LYS A 221 2.01 -11.88 29.01
N SER A 222 1.83 -10.56 29.00
CA SER A 222 1.81 -9.74 30.21
C SER A 222 0.48 -9.84 30.98
N GLY A 223 -0.50 -10.57 30.46
CA GLY A 223 -1.79 -10.80 31.12
C GLY A 223 -2.69 -9.56 31.16
N GLN A 224 -2.43 -8.58 30.30
CA GLN A 224 -3.22 -7.35 30.22
C GLN A 224 -4.54 -7.56 29.47
N ILE A 225 -4.60 -8.58 28.60
CA ILE A 225 -5.78 -8.97 27.82
C ILE A 225 -6.02 -10.49 27.87
N GLU A 226 -7.25 -10.93 27.58
CA GLU A 226 -7.65 -12.34 27.44
C GLU A 226 -8.57 -12.62 26.23
#